data_AF-A0A4Q7EFS6-F1
#
_entry.id   AF-A0A4Q7EFS6-F1
#
_cell.length_a   1.000
_cell.length_b   1.000
_cell.length_c   1.000
_cell.angle_alpha   90.00
_cell.angle_beta   90.00
_cell.angle_gamma   90.00
#
_symmetry.space_group_name_H-M   'P 1'
#
loop_
_entity.id
_entity.type
_entity.pdbx_description
1 polymer ?
#
loop_
_entity_poly.entity_id
_entity_poly.type
_entity_poly.pdbx_seq_one_letter_code
_entity_poly.pdbx_strand_id
1 'polypeptide(L)'
;MLNFDPVGDFFRDNVIEPIQDTVIDPVQEAIADVQDAVTESLFDPLADAIGFDQLLSQYAPPQLVAPDGSAIDAATTALEGNVVVLIHGWQSSYETFNSLFTTLGSQYPDRQVVGLDWSALADLPGDAFEFGGFQARPDNTARAISYVAETITTQLQTLFDVTGSELTVIGHSLGSLVASEIGRLYGEVSDPLEQLVALDPAAFAKDYDLDGRGKGQFASSFFPFPGNPFAPNDKRTVKDFNTVAQESLALVVMEELNPLGGLAGDNDFAQTAHDSFLVDFPFFAGPAEKHNAVISVFDAAIAANYFNLDRDDFGIPPHTDDVYNNFGSTIGRWLPGGNSSGHEGIITANLDGTITQYQPQPLLIVEPLQLSGEATGSVENLSDGLSPADGQVSTAGEPTGDGESGPQSPVADELLDLTGMDGALAVGITLEREAAFDNLLQFYATDALGAVAGILPGEAGYEDAVRQNLLAQPILSVANGAVGQETIVLAGGTYYAPALLVKGNPADLVTVEDGLLGSDRIQRDGNVWQFEDATDFDFNDLVLTVTAINSVTATIV
;
A
#
# COMPACT_ATOMS: atom_id res chain seq x y z
N MET A 1 1.10 -77.49 -27.09
CA MET A 1 2.55 -77.25 -27.17
C MET A 1 2.72 -75.74 -27.12
N LEU A 2 3.19 -75.21 -25.99
CA LEU A 2 3.63 -73.81 -25.92
C LEU A 2 4.96 -73.74 -26.67
N ASN A 3 5.01 -72.90 -27.70
CA ASN A 3 6.18 -72.73 -28.54
C ASN A 3 7.18 -71.88 -27.76
N PHE A 4 8.13 -72.53 -27.08
CA PHE A 4 9.23 -71.86 -26.40
C PHE A 4 10.23 -71.43 -27.47
N ASP A 5 10.47 -70.13 -27.60
CA ASP A 5 11.55 -69.57 -28.40
C ASP A 5 12.64 -69.08 -27.44
N PRO A 6 13.54 -69.96 -26.99
CA PRO A 6 14.52 -69.64 -25.96
C PRO A 6 15.53 -68.57 -26.40
N VAL A 7 15.67 -68.34 -27.71
CA VAL A 7 16.51 -67.26 -28.24
C VAL A 7 15.73 -65.96 -28.21
N GLY A 8 14.47 -65.96 -28.65
CA GLY A 8 13.56 -64.82 -28.56
C GLY A 8 13.41 -64.31 -27.12
N ASP A 9 13.16 -65.21 -26.17
CA ASP A 9 12.99 -64.86 -24.76
C ASP A 9 14.29 -64.32 -24.14
N PHE A 10 15.45 -64.88 -24.49
CA PHE A 10 16.74 -64.35 -24.00
C PHE A 10 17.01 -62.93 -24.51
N PHE A 11 16.78 -62.66 -25.79
CA PHE A 11 16.99 -61.32 -26.36
C PHE A 11 15.97 -60.31 -25.82
N ARG A 12 14.73 -60.73 -25.60
CA ARG A 12 13.71 -59.87 -25.01
C ARG A 12 14.09 -59.45 -23.58
N ASP A 13 14.35 -60.42 -22.71
CA ASP A 13 14.49 -60.17 -21.28
C ASP A 13 15.86 -59.54 -20.92
N ASN A 14 16.92 -59.83 -21.69
CA ASN A 14 18.28 -59.38 -21.34
C ASN A 14 18.77 -58.19 -22.18
N VAL A 15 18.08 -57.83 -23.26
CA VAL A 15 18.49 -56.72 -24.14
C VAL A 15 17.36 -55.73 -24.33
N ILE A 16 16.16 -56.19 -24.73
CA ILE A 16 15.06 -55.27 -25.07
C ILE A 16 14.46 -54.63 -23.82
N GLU A 17 14.08 -55.42 -22.82
CA GLU A 17 13.45 -54.90 -21.58
C GLU A 17 14.38 -53.97 -20.79
N PRO A 18 15.68 -54.27 -20.59
CA PRO A 18 16.57 -53.33 -19.92
C PRO A 18 16.73 -52.01 -20.69
N ILE A 19 16.78 -52.03 -22.03
CA ILE A 19 16.86 -50.80 -22.84
C ILE A 19 15.55 -50.01 -22.75
N GLN A 20 14.41 -50.69 -22.75
CA GLN A 20 13.10 -50.07 -22.58
C GLN A 20 13.05 -49.34 -21.23
N ASP A 21 13.34 -50.04 -20.13
CA ASP A 21 13.19 -49.51 -18.77
C ASP A 21 14.25 -48.45 -18.41
N THR A 22 15.48 -48.57 -18.92
CA THR A 22 16.58 -47.66 -18.52
C THR A 22 16.76 -46.48 -19.46
N VAL A 23 16.26 -46.54 -20.68
CA VAL A 23 16.48 -45.49 -21.69
C VAL A 23 15.18 -44.99 -22.27
N ILE A 24 14.29 -45.87 -22.73
CA ILE A 24 13.10 -45.44 -23.47
C ILE A 24 12.07 -44.83 -22.53
N ASP A 25 11.74 -45.51 -21.43
CA ASP A 25 10.71 -45.05 -20.49
C ASP A 25 11.10 -43.74 -19.80
N PRO A 26 12.33 -43.56 -19.27
CA PRO A 26 12.73 -42.27 -18.65
C PRO A 26 12.78 -41.11 -19.65
N VAL A 27 13.10 -41.38 -20.92
CA VAL A 27 13.08 -40.35 -21.97
C VAL A 27 11.64 -39.99 -22.34
N GLN A 28 10.73 -40.96 -22.38
CA GLN A 28 9.31 -40.68 -22.62
C GLN A 28 8.67 -39.92 -21.45
N GLU A 29 9.01 -40.27 -20.21
CA GLU A 29 8.59 -39.54 -19.01
C GLU A 29 9.14 -38.11 -19.03
N ALA A 30 10.44 -37.92 -19.28
CA ALA A 30 11.01 -36.57 -19.40
C ALA A 30 10.41 -35.74 -20.55
N ILE A 31 10.02 -36.37 -21.67
CA ILE A 31 9.31 -35.68 -22.75
C ILE A 31 7.89 -35.30 -22.30
N ALA A 32 7.18 -36.17 -21.57
CA ALA A 32 5.87 -35.87 -21.01
C ALA A 32 5.96 -34.73 -20.00
N ASP A 33 6.92 -34.77 -19.07
CA ASP A 33 7.17 -33.70 -18.10
C ASP A 33 7.47 -32.36 -18.78
N VAL A 34 8.27 -32.37 -19.86
CA VAL A 34 8.53 -31.15 -20.64
C VAL A 34 7.30 -30.67 -21.39
N GLN A 35 6.49 -31.58 -21.93
CA GLN A 35 5.25 -31.22 -22.62
C GLN A 35 4.20 -30.64 -21.67
N ASP A 36 4.05 -31.23 -20.49
CA ASP A 36 3.17 -30.75 -19.43
C ASP A 36 3.69 -29.40 -18.93
N ALA A 37 4.99 -29.28 -18.62
CA ALA A 37 5.59 -28.02 -18.23
C ALA A 37 5.43 -26.93 -19.32
N VAL A 38 5.56 -27.25 -20.61
CA VAL A 38 5.33 -26.28 -21.71
C VAL A 38 3.85 -25.91 -21.84
N THR A 39 2.94 -26.86 -21.67
CA THR A 39 1.49 -26.62 -21.75
C THR A 39 1.03 -25.72 -20.60
N GLU A 40 1.39 -26.09 -19.36
CA GLU A 40 1.08 -25.33 -18.15
C GLU A 40 1.83 -23.99 -18.08
N SER A 41 3.05 -23.91 -18.62
CA SER A 41 3.85 -22.67 -18.56
C SER A 41 3.41 -21.63 -19.58
N LEU A 42 3.09 -22.04 -20.82
CA LEU A 42 2.93 -21.12 -21.95
C LEU A 42 1.54 -21.14 -22.57
N PHE A 43 0.89 -22.31 -22.67
CA PHE A 43 -0.35 -22.44 -23.43
C PHE A 43 -1.60 -22.15 -22.59
N ASP A 44 -1.64 -22.61 -21.34
CA ASP A 44 -2.79 -22.37 -20.46
C ASP A 44 -2.98 -20.89 -20.11
N PRO A 45 -1.95 -20.09 -19.76
CA PRO A 45 -2.13 -18.68 -19.46
C PRO A 45 -2.55 -17.88 -20.70
N LEU A 46 -2.02 -18.25 -21.87
CA LEU A 46 -2.39 -17.61 -23.13
C LEU A 46 -3.82 -17.98 -23.53
N ALA A 47 -4.24 -19.23 -23.33
CA ALA A 47 -5.61 -19.66 -23.58
C ALA A 47 -6.60 -19.00 -22.61
N ASP A 48 -6.23 -18.85 -21.34
CA ASP A 48 -7.03 -18.18 -20.32
C ASP A 48 -7.13 -16.66 -20.59
N ALA A 49 -6.02 -16.01 -20.94
CA ALA A 49 -6.01 -14.58 -21.29
C ALA A 49 -6.82 -14.30 -22.58
N ILE A 50 -6.60 -15.09 -23.65
CA ILE A 50 -7.38 -14.99 -24.88
C ILE A 50 -8.86 -15.28 -24.59
N GLY A 51 -9.15 -16.27 -23.75
CA GLY A 51 -10.49 -16.62 -23.33
C GLY A 51 -11.17 -15.49 -22.55
N PHE A 52 -10.44 -14.81 -21.68
CA PHE A 52 -10.96 -13.71 -20.88
C PHE A 52 -11.17 -12.43 -21.70
N ASP A 53 -10.24 -12.05 -22.57
CA ASP A 53 -10.45 -10.94 -23.51
C ASP A 53 -11.66 -11.20 -24.43
N GLN A 54 -11.80 -12.44 -24.91
CA GLN A 54 -12.96 -12.87 -25.67
C GLN A 54 -14.25 -12.83 -24.84
N LEU A 55 -14.19 -13.13 -23.54
CA LEU A 55 -15.32 -12.99 -22.62
C LEU A 55 -15.71 -11.51 -22.49
N LEU A 56 -14.76 -10.62 -22.16
CA LEU A 56 -14.99 -9.18 -21.99
C LEU A 56 -15.63 -8.56 -23.24
N SER A 57 -15.19 -8.97 -24.44
CA SER A 57 -15.72 -8.47 -25.71
C SER A 57 -17.21 -8.78 -25.97
N GLN A 58 -17.83 -9.66 -25.17
CA GLN A 58 -19.25 -9.99 -25.27
C GLN A 58 -20.15 -9.03 -24.46
N TYR A 59 -19.56 -8.22 -23.60
CA TYR A 59 -20.29 -7.30 -22.73
C TYR A 59 -20.18 -5.87 -23.25
N ALA A 60 -21.10 -5.00 -22.82
CA ALA A 60 -21.01 -3.58 -23.12
C ALA A 60 -19.76 -3.00 -22.45
N PRO A 61 -18.99 -2.14 -23.15
CA PRO A 61 -17.85 -1.48 -22.54
C PRO A 61 -18.31 -0.54 -21.42
N PRO A 62 -17.49 -0.33 -20.39
CA PRO A 62 -17.78 0.63 -19.33
C PRO A 62 -17.88 2.05 -19.90
N GLN A 63 -18.81 2.83 -19.37
CA GLN A 63 -19.12 4.18 -19.87
C GLN A 63 -19.40 5.16 -18.74
N LEU A 64 -19.05 6.42 -18.96
CA LEU A 64 -19.47 7.51 -18.07
C LEU A 64 -20.92 7.88 -18.35
N VAL A 65 -21.71 8.08 -17.29
CA VAL A 65 -23.12 8.43 -17.34
C VAL A 65 -23.40 9.67 -16.50
N ALA A 66 -24.34 10.49 -16.96
CA ALA A 66 -24.88 11.61 -16.19
C ALA A 66 -25.81 11.10 -15.06
N PRO A 67 -26.19 11.95 -14.09
CA PRO A 67 -27.09 11.55 -13.00
C PRO A 67 -28.45 11.02 -13.44
N ASP A 68 -28.90 11.34 -14.65
CA ASP A 68 -30.14 10.81 -15.24
C ASP A 68 -29.97 9.48 -15.99
N GLY A 69 -28.75 8.93 -15.97
CA GLY A 69 -28.37 7.69 -16.64
C GLY A 69 -28.00 7.83 -18.11
N SER A 70 -28.06 9.04 -18.67
CA SER A 70 -27.65 9.24 -20.07
C SER A 70 -26.13 9.11 -20.21
N ALA A 71 -25.68 8.40 -21.25
CA ALA A 71 -24.26 8.28 -21.55
C ALA A 71 -23.64 9.64 -21.89
N ILE A 72 -22.44 9.91 -21.36
CA ILE A 72 -21.69 11.13 -21.62
C ILE A 72 -20.88 10.94 -22.90
N ASP A 73 -21.24 11.68 -23.94
CA ASP A 73 -20.54 11.67 -25.22
C ASP A 73 -19.56 12.85 -25.31
N ALA A 74 -18.26 12.55 -25.36
CA ALA A 74 -17.18 13.53 -25.50
C ALA A 74 -17.32 14.45 -26.74
N ALA A 75 -18.07 14.04 -27.76
CA ALA A 75 -18.35 14.90 -28.91
C ALA A 75 -19.37 16.01 -28.61
N THR A 76 -20.15 15.87 -27.54
CA THR A 76 -21.26 16.78 -27.20
C THR A 76 -21.20 17.39 -25.80
N THR A 77 -20.41 16.78 -24.92
CA THR A 77 -20.25 17.18 -23.52
C THR A 77 -18.77 17.31 -23.22
N ALA A 78 -18.38 18.45 -22.63
CA ALA A 78 -17.03 18.64 -22.10
C ALA A 78 -17.07 18.42 -20.58
N LEU A 79 -16.11 17.66 -20.04
CA LEU A 79 -15.86 17.57 -18.61
C LEU A 79 -14.68 18.50 -18.30
N GLU A 80 -14.97 19.78 -18.09
CA GLU A 80 -13.99 20.81 -17.74
C GLU A 80 -13.91 20.98 -16.20
N GLY A 81 -12.69 21.13 -15.67
CA GLY A 81 -12.45 21.40 -14.25
C GLY A 81 -12.63 20.18 -13.35
N ASN A 82 -13.03 20.42 -12.09
CA ASN A 82 -13.09 19.37 -11.06
C ASN A 82 -14.20 18.34 -11.35
N VAL A 83 -13.81 17.11 -11.66
CA VAL A 83 -14.71 16.00 -11.98
C VAL A 83 -14.79 15.03 -10.80
N VAL A 84 -15.99 14.58 -10.46
CA VAL A 84 -16.22 13.51 -9.47
C VAL A 84 -16.81 12.30 -10.18
N VAL A 85 -16.12 11.16 -10.15
CA VAL A 85 -16.58 9.90 -10.74
C VAL A 85 -17.08 8.95 -9.64
N LEU A 86 -18.35 8.55 -9.69
CA LEU A 86 -18.96 7.58 -8.78
C LEU A 86 -18.93 6.18 -9.40
N ILE A 87 -18.31 5.20 -8.72
CA ILE A 87 -18.09 3.85 -9.23
C ILE A 87 -18.80 2.82 -8.35
N HIS A 88 -19.76 2.09 -8.93
CA HIS A 88 -20.55 1.11 -8.18
C HIS A 88 -19.82 -0.22 -8.01
N GLY A 89 -20.33 -1.06 -7.12
CA GLY A 89 -19.80 -2.37 -6.80
C GLY A 89 -20.31 -3.54 -7.66
N TRP A 90 -20.01 -4.74 -7.18
CA TRP A 90 -20.47 -6.03 -7.71
C TRP A 90 -22.00 -6.15 -7.70
N GLN A 91 -22.57 -6.73 -8.76
CA GLN A 91 -24.01 -6.92 -8.97
C GLN A 91 -24.86 -5.66 -8.71
N SER A 92 -24.30 -4.49 -9.03
CA SER A 92 -24.91 -3.19 -8.82
C SER A 92 -24.89 -2.35 -10.10
N SER A 93 -25.39 -1.12 -10.00
CA SER A 93 -25.35 -0.11 -11.05
C SER A 93 -25.11 1.27 -10.44
N TYR A 94 -24.85 2.26 -11.28
CA TYR A 94 -24.67 3.65 -10.87
C TYR A 94 -25.90 4.22 -10.13
N GLU A 95 -27.09 3.65 -10.33
CA GLU A 95 -28.34 4.09 -9.69
C GLU A 95 -28.31 3.98 -8.17
N THR A 96 -27.43 3.14 -7.62
CA THR A 96 -27.19 3.05 -6.16
C THR A 96 -26.74 4.39 -5.58
N PHE A 97 -26.16 5.29 -6.39
CA PHE A 97 -25.72 6.62 -5.97
C PHE A 97 -26.73 7.75 -6.17
N ASN A 98 -27.99 7.47 -6.53
CA ASN A 98 -28.97 8.53 -6.85
C ASN A 98 -29.09 9.65 -5.81
N SER A 99 -29.05 9.30 -4.51
CA SER A 99 -29.04 10.29 -3.43
C SER A 99 -27.73 11.09 -3.41
N LEU A 100 -26.59 10.39 -3.49
CA LEU A 100 -25.27 10.99 -3.47
C LEU A 100 -25.02 11.93 -4.66
N PHE A 101 -25.50 11.60 -5.87
CA PHE A 101 -25.48 12.52 -7.01
C PHE A 101 -26.15 13.86 -6.67
N THR A 102 -27.32 13.79 -6.02
CA THR A 102 -28.09 14.98 -5.66
C THR A 102 -27.36 15.79 -4.59
N THR A 103 -26.83 15.13 -3.57
CA THR A 103 -26.09 15.79 -2.49
C THR A 103 -24.83 16.45 -3.02
N LEU A 104 -23.98 15.73 -3.76
CA LEU A 104 -22.73 16.26 -4.31
C LEU A 104 -22.99 17.43 -5.26
N GLY A 105 -23.94 17.31 -6.19
CA GLY A 105 -24.29 18.41 -7.10
C GLY A 105 -24.87 19.65 -6.39
N SER A 106 -25.43 19.48 -5.19
CA SER A 106 -25.93 20.58 -4.37
C SER A 106 -24.86 21.23 -3.49
N GLN A 107 -23.93 20.44 -2.94
CA GLN A 107 -22.87 20.90 -2.03
C GLN A 107 -21.68 21.48 -2.80
N TYR A 108 -21.36 20.90 -3.97
CA TYR A 108 -20.22 21.25 -4.80
C TYR A 108 -20.70 21.64 -6.22
N PRO A 109 -21.39 22.77 -6.37
CA PRO A 109 -21.99 23.18 -7.66
C PRO A 109 -20.96 23.45 -8.76
N ASP A 110 -19.68 23.64 -8.39
CA ASP A 110 -18.58 23.84 -9.33
C ASP A 110 -17.91 22.52 -9.75
N ARG A 111 -18.30 21.37 -9.16
CA ARG A 111 -17.82 20.03 -9.55
C ARG A 111 -18.79 19.34 -10.50
N GLN A 112 -18.27 18.62 -11.49
CA GLN A 112 -19.05 17.80 -12.41
C GLN A 112 -19.15 16.36 -11.92
N VAL A 113 -20.33 15.96 -11.42
CA VAL A 113 -20.56 14.63 -10.86
C VAL A 113 -21.10 13.68 -11.93
N VAL A 114 -20.37 12.61 -12.19
CA VAL A 114 -20.69 11.58 -13.19
C VAL A 114 -20.63 10.19 -12.57
N GLY A 115 -21.39 9.25 -13.12
CA GLY A 115 -21.31 7.84 -12.75
C GLY A 115 -20.46 7.06 -13.73
N LEU A 116 -19.83 5.99 -13.25
CA LEU A 116 -19.29 4.92 -14.08
C LEU A 116 -20.28 3.77 -14.12
N ASP A 117 -20.90 3.54 -15.27
CA ASP A 117 -21.71 2.35 -15.51
C ASP A 117 -20.85 1.24 -16.11
N TRP A 118 -20.58 0.22 -15.30
CA TRP A 118 -19.91 -1.02 -15.69
C TRP A 118 -20.75 -2.24 -15.31
N SER A 119 -22.07 -2.09 -15.17
CA SER A 119 -22.97 -3.10 -14.62
C SER A 119 -22.93 -4.44 -15.38
N ALA A 120 -22.68 -4.39 -16.69
CA ALA A 120 -22.55 -5.59 -17.52
C ALA A 120 -21.36 -6.47 -17.12
N LEU A 121 -20.26 -5.84 -16.68
CA LEU A 121 -19.05 -6.52 -16.22
C LEU A 121 -19.10 -6.77 -14.70
N ALA A 122 -19.82 -5.93 -13.95
CA ALA A 122 -20.04 -6.11 -12.52
C ALA A 122 -20.96 -7.30 -12.18
N ASP A 123 -21.61 -7.92 -13.18
CA ASP A 123 -22.50 -9.08 -13.03
C ASP A 123 -22.01 -10.28 -13.86
N LEU A 124 -20.68 -10.47 -13.95
CA LEU A 124 -20.12 -11.58 -14.71
C LEU A 124 -20.56 -12.94 -14.13
N PRO A 125 -20.97 -13.90 -14.99
CA PRO A 125 -21.40 -15.21 -14.53
C PRO A 125 -20.21 -16.01 -13.97
N GLY A 126 -20.50 -16.87 -12.99
CA GLY A 126 -19.48 -17.74 -12.37
C GLY A 126 -18.86 -17.19 -11.08
N ASP A 127 -19.24 -15.98 -10.66
CA ASP A 127 -18.85 -15.35 -9.38
C ASP A 127 -19.51 -15.98 -8.14
N ALA A 128 -19.96 -17.22 -8.24
CA ALA A 128 -20.68 -17.91 -7.19
C ALA A 128 -19.96 -19.20 -6.78
N PHE A 129 -18.86 -19.08 -6.05
CA PHE A 129 -18.51 -20.16 -5.14
C PHE A 129 -19.43 -20.07 -3.92
N GLU A 130 -20.46 -20.89 -3.89
CA GLU A 130 -21.44 -20.90 -2.81
C GLU A 130 -20.89 -21.74 -1.63
N PHE A 131 -20.31 -21.09 -0.63
CA PHE A 131 -19.90 -21.76 0.61
C PHE A 131 -20.96 -21.55 1.68
N GLY A 132 -21.76 -22.58 1.96
CA GLY A 132 -22.79 -22.51 3.01
C GLY A 132 -23.95 -21.54 2.70
N GLY A 133 -24.24 -21.28 1.43
CA GLY A 133 -25.26 -20.30 1.00
C GLY A 133 -24.74 -18.86 0.92
N PHE A 134 -23.43 -18.65 1.11
CA PHE A 134 -22.76 -17.37 0.90
C PHE A 134 -22.00 -17.40 -0.43
N GLN A 135 -22.28 -16.43 -1.29
CA GLN A 135 -21.59 -16.26 -2.56
C GLN A 135 -20.23 -15.61 -2.26
N ALA A 136 -19.16 -16.42 -2.25
CA ALA A 136 -17.99 -16.10 -1.42
C ALA A 136 -17.04 -15.06 -2.00
N ARG A 137 -16.84 -15.00 -3.32
CA ARG A 137 -15.88 -14.08 -3.98
C ARG A 137 -16.27 -13.76 -5.43
N PRO A 138 -16.30 -12.49 -5.85
CA PRO A 138 -16.60 -12.07 -7.21
C PRO A 138 -15.36 -12.07 -8.13
N ASP A 139 -14.64 -13.20 -8.19
CA ASP A 139 -13.32 -13.25 -8.84
C ASP A 139 -13.36 -12.97 -10.35
N ASN A 140 -14.38 -13.42 -11.10
CA ASN A 140 -14.47 -13.10 -12.54
C ASN A 140 -14.77 -11.61 -12.76
N THR A 141 -15.63 -11.02 -11.93
CA THR A 141 -15.84 -9.56 -11.94
C THR A 141 -14.54 -8.83 -11.59
N ALA A 142 -13.79 -9.28 -10.59
CA ALA A 142 -12.55 -8.63 -10.18
C ALA A 142 -11.48 -8.62 -11.28
N ARG A 143 -11.40 -9.70 -12.09
CA ARG A 143 -10.52 -9.76 -13.27
C ARG A 143 -10.82 -8.70 -14.33
N ALA A 144 -12.02 -8.14 -14.33
CA ALA A 144 -12.40 -7.07 -15.27
C ALA A 144 -11.96 -5.68 -14.80
N ILE A 145 -11.49 -5.52 -13.55
CA ILE A 145 -11.17 -4.21 -12.95
C ILE A 145 -10.13 -3.46 -13.76
N SER A 146 -9.03 -4.11 -14.16
CA SER A 146 -7.97 -3.45 -14.94
C SER A 146 -8.50 -2.98 -16.29
N TYR A 147 -9.29 -3.81 -16.98
CA TYR A 147 -9.91 -3.43 -18.25
C TYR A 147 -10.86 -2.24 -18.08
N VAL A 148 -11.65 -2.22 -17.00
CA VAL A 148 -12.58 -1.12 -16.70
C VAL A 148 -11.81 0.17 -16.43
N ALA A 149 -10.82 0.12 -15.55
CA ALA A 149 -9.99 1.26 -15.20
C ALA A 149 -9.24 1.81 -16.44
N GLU A 150 -8.59 0.96 -17.23
CA GLU A 150 -7.89 1.37 -18.46
C GLU A 150 -8.81 2.05 -19.46
N THR A 151 -10.02 1.50 -19.64
CA THR A 151 -11.02 2.06 -20.56
C THR A 151 -11.49 3.44 -20.10
N ILE A 152 -11.75 3.63 -18.80
CA ILE A 152 -12.26 4.88 -18.26
C ILE A 152 -11.16 5.94 -18.11
N THR A 153 -9.96 5.56 -17.68
CA THR A 153 -8.80 6.46 -17.69
C THR A 153 -8.51 6.97 -19.10
N THR A 154 -8.58 6.10 -20.11
CA THR A 154 -8.44 6.53 -21.52
C THR A 154 -9.53 7.52 -21.92
N GLN A 155 -10.79 7.30 -21.54
CA GLN A 155 -11.87 8.24 -21.81
C GLN A 155 -11.61 9.59 -21.14
N LEU A 156 -11.33 9.61 -19.84
CA LEU A 156 -11.10 10.83 -19.07
C LEU A 156 -9.89 11.62 -19.59
N GLN A 157 -8.73 10.97 -19.76
CA GLN A 157 -7.50 11.66 -20.19
C GLN A 157 -7.54 12.04 -21.67
N THR A 158 -7.91 11.12 -22.56
CA THR A 158 -7.76 11.34 -24.01
C THR A 158 -8.96 12.03 -24.65
N LEU A 159 -10.18 11.74 -24.17
CA LEU A 159 -11.39 12.28 -24.77
C LEU A 159 -11.91 13.53 -24.06
N PHE A 160 -11.72 13.61 -22.74
CA PHE A 160 -12.21 14.72 -21.93
C PHE A 160 -11.11 15.65 -21.43
N ASP A 161 -9.82 15.31 -21.59
CA ASP A 161 -8.67 16.11 -21.13
C ASP A 161 -8.68 16.37 -19.61
N VAL A 162 -9.20 15.42 -18.83
CA VAL A 162 -9.23 15.48 -17.35
C VAL A 162 -7.89 15.02 -16.80
N THR A 163 -7.27 15.84 -15.96
CA THR A 163 -6.01 15.53 -15.28
C THR A 163 -6.25 14.89 -13.91
N GLY A 164 -5.23 14.25 -13.32
CA GLY A 164 -5.35 13.61 -12.00
C GLY A 164 -5.69 14.62 -10.91
N SER A 165 -5.08 15.81 -10.96
CA SER A 165 -5.32 16.91 -10.01
C SER A 165 -6.69 17.57 -10.13
N GLU A 166 -7.48 17.22 -11.15
CA GLU A 166 -8.87 17.65 -11.34
C GLU A 166 -9.87 16.53 -11.04
N LEU A 167 -9.39 15.33 -10.67
CA LEU A 167 -10.20 14.13 -10.60
C LEU A 167 -10.33 13.62 -9.16
N THR A 168 -11.58 13.62 -8.67
CA THR A 168 -11.99 12.87 -7.49
C THR A 168 -12.67 11.56 -7.91
N VAL A 169 -12.26 10.43 -7.34
CA VAL A 169 -12.90 9.13 -7.60
C VAL A 169 -13.49 8.55 -6.33
N ILE A 170 -14.79 8.20 -6.36
CA ILE A 170 -15.52 7.63 -5.23
C ILE A 170 -16.01 6.24 -5.63
N GLY A 171 -15.44 5.20 -5.03
CA GLY A 171 -15.74 3.81 -5.38
C GLY A 171 -16.36 3.04 -4.22
N HIS A 172 -17.42 2.28 -4.49
CA HIS A 172 -18.05 1.37 -3.51
C HIS A 172 -17.74 -0.10 -3.80
N SER A 173 -17.43 -0.91 -2.78
CA SER A 173 -17.18 -2.35 -2.95
C SER A 173 -16.05 -2.62 -3.95
N LEU A 174 -16.24 -3.47 -4.97
CA LEU A 174 -15.27 -3.63 -6.06
C LEU A 174 -14.99 -2.33 -6.82
N GLY A 175 -15.93 -1.38 -6.80
CA GLY A 175 -15.74 -0.05 -7.38
C GLY A 175 -14.62 0.74 -6.69
N SER A 176 -14.30 0.47 -5.41
CA SER A 176 -13.14 1.08 -4.77
C SER A 176 -11.82 0.56 -5.33
N LEU A 177 -11.78 -0.70 -5.76
CA LEU A 177 -10.62 -1.31 -6.39
C LEU A 177 -10.44 -0.77 -7.83
N VAL A 178 -11.54 -0.53 -8.54
CA VAL A 178 -11.52 0.23 -9.80
C VAL A 178 -10.99 1.65 -9.57
N ALA A 179 -11.40 2.32 -8.47
CA ALA A 179 -10.91 3.65 -8.13
C ALA A 179 -9.39 3.66 -7.86
N SER A 180 -8.89 2.71 -7.06
CA SER A 180 -7.45 2.56 -6.82
C SER A 180 -6.68 2.32 -8.13
N GLU A 181 -7.23 1.49 -9.00
CA GLU A 181 -6.60 1.17 -10.27
C GLU A 181 -6.59 2.34 -11.26
N ILE A 182 -7.64 3.15 -11.29
CA ILE A 182 -7.65 4.43 -12.01
C ILE A 182 -6.53 5.32 -11.46
N GLY A 183 -6.38 5.43 -10.14
CA GLY A 183 -5.34 6.26 -9.54
C GLY A 183 -3.93 5.79 -9.87
N ARG A 184 -3.69 4.48 -9.86
CA ARG A 184 -2.42 3.88 -10.32
C ARG A 184 -2.10 4.28 -11.76
N LEU A 185 -3.08 4.18 -12.67
CA LEU A 185 -2.91 4.55 -14.08
C LEU A 185 -2.66 6.06 -14.27
N TYR A 186 -3.32 6.91 -13.47
CA TYR A 186 -3.05 8.35 -13.50
C TYR A 186 -1.65 8.69 -13.03
N GLY A 187 -1.16 8.06 -11.95
CA GLY A 187 0.21 8.25 -11.45
C GLY A 187 1.31 7.77 -12.42
N GLU A 188 1.00 6.87 -13.36
CA GLU A 188 1.95 6.42 -14.40
C GLU A 188 2.10 7.40 -15.56
N VAL A 189 1.09 8.24 -15.83
CA VAL A 189 1.00 9.04 -17.06
C VAL A 189 0.89 10.54 -16.79
N SER A 190 0.42 10.92 -15.61
CA SER A 190 0.03 12.28 -15.24
C SER A 190 0.20 12.52 -13.74
N ASP A 191 -0.39 13.60 -13.23
CA ASP A 191 -0.50 13.83 -11.79
C ASP A 191 -1.29 12.70 -11.10
N PRO A 192 -0.98 12.36 -9.84
CA PRO A 192 -1.82 11.49 -9.02
C PRO A 192 -3.22 12.10 -8.86
N LEU A 193 -4.22 11.27 -8.53
CA LEU A 193 -5.58 11.74 -8.26
C LEU A 193 -5.58 12.81 -7.17
N GLU A 194 -6.42 13.84 -7.32
CA GLU A 194 -6.69 14.82 -6.26
C GLU A 194 -7.16 14.08 -5.01
N GLN A 195 -8.23 13.29 -5.16
CA GLN A 195 -8.89 12.62 -4.06
C GLN A 195 -9.42 11.23 -4.46
N LEU A 196 -9.32 10.27 -3.55
CA LEU A 196 -9.97 8.97 -3.66
C LEU A 196 -10.82 8.69 -2.42
N VAL A 197 -12.06 8.26 -2.61
CA VAL A 197 -12.93 7.80 -1.52
C VAL A 197 -13.32 6.34 -1.72
N ALA A 198 -12.95 5.47 -0.79
CA ALA A 198 -13.25 4.05 -0.77
C ALA A 198 -14.41 3.75 0.20
N LEU A 199 -15.58 3.42 -0.34
CA LEU A 199 -16.78 3.09 0.43
C LEU A 199 -16.92 1.56 0.54
N ASP A 200 -16.61 1.04 1.71
CA ASP A 200 -16.64 -0.37 2.07
C ASP A 200 -15.92 -1.26 1.04
N PRO A 201 -14.59 -1.09 0.89
CA PRO A 201 -13.83 -1.75 -0.16
C PRO A 201 -14.05 -3.27 -0.13
N ALA A 202 -14.15 -3.93 -1.28
CA ALA A 202 -14.51 -5.36 -1.32
C ALA A 202 -13.56 -6.23 -0.48
N ALA A 203 -14.13 -7.12 0.34
CA ALA A 203 -13.37 -8.09 1.14
C ALA A 203 -12.34 -8.86 0.30
N PHE A 204 -11.17 -9.12 0.88
CA PHE A 204 -10.02 -9.78 0.23
C PHE A 204 -9.43 -8.95 -0.91
N ALA A 205 -9.40 -7.62 -0.76
CA ALA A 205 -8.98 -6.68 -1.79
C ALA A 205 -7.59 -7.03 -2.35
N LYS A 206 -6.62 -7.30 -1.47
CA LYS A 206 -5.22 -7.64 -1.85
C LYS A 206 -5.09 -9.02 -2.53
N ASP A 207 -6.10 -9.89 -2.43
CA ASP A 207 -6.07 -11.24 -3.01
C ASP A 207 -6.60 -11.30 -4.46
N TYR A 208 -7.29 -10.26 -4.93
CA TYR A 208 -7.86 -10.27 -6.28
C TYR A 208 -6.77 -10.18 -7.35
N ASP A 209 -6.98 -10.92 -8.43
CA ASP A 209 -6.26 -10.74 -9.69
C ASP A 209 -7.06 -9.77 -10.56
N LEU A 210 -6.58 -8.54 -10.68
CA LEU A 210 -7.32 -7.44 -11.31
C LEU A 210 -7.33 -7.50 -12.84
N ASP A 211 -6.46 -8.27 -13.48
CA ASP A 211 -6.37 -8.36 -14.95
C ASP A 211 -6.62 -9.78 -15.49
N GLY A 212 -6.74 -10.76 -14.60
CA GLY A 212 -7.04 -12.12 -14.97
C GLY A 212 -5.92 -12.85 -15.68
N ARG A 213 -4.70 -12.32 -15.66
CA ARG A 213 -3.50 -12.94 -16.23
C ARG A 213 -2.78 -13.84 -15.23
N GLY A 214 -3.07 -13.69 -13.94
CA GLY A 214 -2.59 -14.58 -12.90
C GLY A 214 -3.06 -16.01 -13.15
N LYS A 215 -2.12 -16.97 -13.17
CA LYS A 215 -2.44 -18.38 -13.39
C LYS A 215 -3.44 -18.86 -12.36
N GLY A 216 -4.48 -19.54 -12.83
CA GLY A 216 -5.51 -20.14 -12.02
C GLY A 216 -4.92 -20.90 -10.84
N GLN A 217 -5.22 -20.42 -9.64
CA GLN A 217 -5.68 -21.25 -8.55
C GLN A 217 -6.25 -20.34 -7.47
N PHE A 218 -7.50 -20.65 -7.13
CA PHE A 218 -8.23 -20.33 -5.91
C PHE A 218 -7.49 -20.84 -4.66
N ALA A 219 -6.17 -20.68 -4.57
CA ALA A 219 -5.33 -21.21 -3.51
C ALA A 219 -5.56 -20.42 -2.22
N SER A 220 -6.77 -20.57 -1.69
CA SER A 220 -7.16 -20.54 -0.30
C SER A 220 -6.24 -19.72 0.59
N SER A 221 -6.25 -18.39 0.45
CA SER A 221 -5.86 -17.51 1.56
C SER A 221 -6.68 -17.81 2.83
N PHE A 222 -7.87 -18.43 2.67
CA PHE A 222 -8.66 -19.00 3.76
C PHE A 222 -7.94 -20.10 4.58
N PHE A 223 -6.91 -20.74 4.02
CA PHE A 223 -6.02 -21.67 4.72
C PHE A 223 -4.59 -21.41 4.25
N PRO A 224 -3.86 -20.46 4.87
CA PRO A 224 -2.47 -20.23 4.54
C PRO A 224 -1.69 -21.48 4.96
N PHE A 225 -1.43 -22.37 4.01
CA PHE A 225 -0.46 -23.44 4.18
C PHE A 225 0.91 -22.82 3.91
N PRO A 226 1.80 -22.72 4.92
CA PRO A 226 3.14 -22.18 4.72
C PRO A 226 3.86 -23.00 3.64
N GLY A 227 4.37 -22.32 2.61
CA GLY A 227 5.11 -22.95 1.51
C GLY A 227 4.25 -23.48 0.37
N ASN A 228 3.17 -22.79 -0.04
CA ASN A 228 2.55 -23.05 -1.34
C ASN A 228 3.43 -22.45 -2.46
N PRO A 229 4.21 -23.27 -3.22
CA PRO A 229 5.09 -22.77 -4.28
C PRO A 229 4.32 -22.32 -5.53
N PHE A 230 2.98 -22.34 -5.49
CA PHE A 230 2.10 -22.02 -6.61
C PHE A 230 1.41 -20.66 -6.49
N ALA A 231 1.76 -19.80 -5.51
CA ALA A 231 1.34 -18.40 -5.54
C ALA A 231 2.03 -17.71 -6.73
N PRO A 232 1.32 -17.33 -7.80
CA PRO A 232 1.97 -16.76 -8.98
C PRO A 232 2.48 -15.35 -8.64
N ASN A 233 3.74 -15.08 -8.95
CA ASN A 233 4.37 -13.74 -8.84
C ASN A 233 3.86 -12.73 -9.91
N ASP A 234 2.84 -13.08 -10.69
CA ASP A 234 2.41 -12.33 -11.89
C ASP A 234 0.96 -11.86 -11.79
N LYS A 235 0.43 -11.75 -10.56
CA LYS A 235 -0.90 -11.16 -10.33
C LYS A 235 -0.79 -9.65 -10.30
N ARG A 236 -1.65 -8.96 -11.07
CA ARG A 236 -1.87 -7.53 -10.87
C ARG A 236 -2.73 -7.34 -9.63
N THR A 237 -2.10 -6.93 -8.55
CA THR A 237 -2.77 -6.65 -7.27
C THR A 237 -3.19 -5.19 -7.19
N VAL A 238 -4.22 -4.93 -6.38
CA VAL A 238 -4.63 -3.57 -6.06
C VAL A 238 -3.50 -2.81 -5.33
N LYS A 239 -3.39 -1.51 -5.57
CA LYS A 239 -2.48 -0.62 -4.86
C LYS A 239 -3.16 0.01 -3.64
N ASP A 240 -2.38 0.25 -2.62
CA ASP A 240 -2.82 0.89 -1.38
C ASP A 240 -3.34 2.31 -1.66
N PHE A 241 -4.44 2.72 -1.02
CA PHE A 241 -5.18 3.91 -1.43
C PHE A 241 -4.39 5.21 -1.30
N ASN A 242 -3.55 5.32 -0.26
CA ASN A 242 -2.64 6.45 -0.05
C ASN A 242 -1.50 6.54 -1.08
N THR A 243 -1.21 5.46 -1.82
CA THR A 243 -0.16 5.46 -2.85
C THR A 243 -0.63 5.93 -4.22
N VAL A 244 -1.94 6.05 -4.44
CA VAL A 244 -2.55 6.30 -5.76
C VAL A 244 -3.37 7.59 -5.84
N ALA A 245 -3.48 8.32 -4.74
CA ALA A 245 -4.14 9.62 -4.65
C ALA A 245 -3.34 10.53 -3.72
N GLN A 246 -3.43 11.84 -3.92
CA GLN A 246 -2.85 12.83 -3.01
C GLN A 246 -3.53 12.75 -1.65
N GLU A 247 -4.84 12.54 -1.65
CA GLU A 247 -5.67 12.44 -0.45
C GLU A 247 -6.61 11.25 -0.62
N SER A 248 -6.77 10.43 0.43
CA SER A 248 -7.64 9.26 0.36
C SER A 248 -8.40 9.01 1.66
N LEU A 249 -9.69 8.72 1.51
CA LEU A 249 -10.61 8.47 2.62
C LEU A 249 -11.30 7.11 2.44
N ALA A 250 -11.29 6.27 3.46
CA ALA A 250 -12.04 5.01 3.48
C ALA A 250 -13.12 4.98 4.57
N LEU A 251 -14.28 4.44 4.25
CA LEU A 251 -15.34 4.14 5.23
C LEU A 251 -15.63 2.65 5.14
N VAL A 252 -15.45 1.88 6.21
CA VAL A 252 -15.60 0.42 6.18
C VAL A 252 -16.47 -0.09 7.31
N VAL A 253 -17.30 -1.10 7.06
CA VAL A 253 -18.23 -1.62 8.08
C VAL A 253 -17.46 -2.25 9.25
N MET A 254 -17.84 -1.85 10.47
CA MET A 254 -17.39 -2.52 11.69
C MET A 254 -18.15 -3.84 11.87
N GLU A 255 -17.44 -4.97 11.78
CA GLU A 255 -18.01 -6.28 12.09
C GLU A 255 -17.57 -6.79 13.47
N GLU A 256 -18.36 -6.53 14.51
CA GLU A 256 -17.98 -6.85 15.90
C GLU A 256 -17.87 -8.35 16.25
N LEU A 257 -18.35 -9.29 15.41
CA LEU A 257 -18.64 -10.66 15.86
C LEU A 257 -18.34 -11.80 14.88
N ASN A 258 -17.70 -11.55 13.73
CA ASN A 258 -17.37 -12.63 12.82
C ASN A 258 -15.90 -13.08 12.97
N PRO A 259 -15.61 -14.27 13.54
CA PRO A 259 -14.24 -14.77 13.65
C PRO A 259 -13.59 -15.09 12.29
N LEU A 260 -14.32 -14.97 11.18
CA LEU A 260 -13.84 -15.16 9.82
C LEU A 260 -13.40 -13.86 9.12
N GLY A 261 -13.38 -12.73 9.83
CA GLY A 261 -13.17 -11.41 9.23
C GLY A 261 -14.47 -10.80 8.70
N GLY A 262 -14.42 -9.50 8.38
CA GLY A 262 -15.54 -8.74 7.83
C GLY A 262 -16.06 -9.37 6.54
N LEU A 263 -17.35 -9.75 6.46
CA LEU A 263 -17.98 -10.10 5.18
C LEU A 263 -18.44 -8.84 4.42
N ALA A 264 -18.73 -7.77 5.14
CA ALA A 264 -18.91 -6.42 4.63
C ALA A 264 -17.58 -5.67 4.76
N GLY A 265 -16.96 -5.37 3.63
CA GLY A 265 -15.72 -4.59 3.61
C GLY A 265 -14.44 -5.35 3.95
N ASP A 266 -13.34 -4.91 3.33
CA ASP A 266 -11.97 -5.25 3.73
C ASP A 266 -11.45 -4.18 4.70
N ASN A 267 -11.54 -4.46 5.99
CA ASN A 267 -11.10 -3.53 7.03
C ASN A 267 -9.60 -3.25 6.93
N ASP A 268 -8.78 -4.28 6.73
CA ASP A 268 -7.32 -4.14 6.66
C ASP A 268 -6.92 -3.31 5.43
N PHE A 269 -7.58 -3.51 4.29
CA PHE A 269 -7.31 -2.72 3.10
C PHE A 269 -7.83 -1.28 3.20
N ALA A 270 -8.95 -1.05 3.87
CA ALA A 270 -9.47 0.29 4.12
C ALA A 270 -8.48 1.17 4.91
N GLN A 271 -7.68 0.58 5.79
CA GLN A 271 -6.66 1.30 6.59
C GLN A 271 -5.54 1.89 5.71
N THR A 272 -5.35 1.38 4.49
CA THR A 272 -4.34 1.91 3.56
C THR A 272 -4.67 3.29 2.99
N ALA A 273 -5.82 3.88 3.33
CA ALA A 273 -6.12 5.27 3.03
C ALA A 273 -5.42 6.21 4.02
N HIS A 274 -5.22 7.48 3.64
CA HIS A 274 -4.70 8.51 4.56
C HIS A 274 -5.61 8.67 5.77
N ASP A 275 -6.93 8.61 5.52
CA ASP A 275 -7.99 8.63 6.50
C ASP A 275 -8.90 7.42 6.34
N SER A 276 -9.32 6.81 7.44
CA SER A 276 -10.20 5.66 7.44
C SER A 276 -11.12 5.63 8.67
N PHE A 277 -12.40 5.31 8.46
CA PHE A 277 -13.39 5.28 9.53
C PHE A 277 -14.15 3.96 9.55
N LEU A 278 -14.32 3.42 10.75
CA LEU A 278 -15.23 2.30 10.99
C LEU A 278 -16.67 2.80 11.03
N VAL A 279 -17.56 2.13 10.30
CA VAL A 279 -19.00 2.40 10.30
C VAL A 279 -19.70 1.34 11.15
N ASP A 280 -20.12 1.74 12.35
CA ASP A 280 -20.88 0.89 13.27
C ASP A 280 -22.39 0.99 12.99
N PHE A 281 -23.01 -0.16 12.77
CA PHE A 281 -24.45 -0.32 12.65
C PHE A 281 -24.99 -1.08 13.87
N PRO A 282 -25.61 -0.40 14.85
CA PRO A 282 -25.91 -0.95 16.18
C PRO A 282 -27.05 -1.98 16.21
N PHE A 283 -27.70 -2.24 15.08
CA PHE A 283 -28.80 -3.20 14.95
C PHE A 283 -28.39 -4.41 14.11
N PHE A 284 -29.02 -5.56 14.38
CA PHE A 284 -28.83 -6.77 13.60
C PHE A 284 -29.31 -6.56 12.16
N ALA A 285 -28.36 -6.37 11.26
CA ALA A 285 -28.52 -6.34 9.81
C ALA A 285 -27.54 -7.34 9.19
N GLY A 286 -27.91 -7.92 8.05
CA GLY A 286 -27.02 -8.77 7.29
C GLY A 286 -25.83 -8.00 6.74
N PRO A 287 -24.67 -8.65 6.52
CA PRO A 287 -23.47 -8.00 5.98
C PRO A 287 -23.73 -7.21 4.70
N ALA A 288 -24.45 -7.80 3.73
CA ALA A 288 -24.79 -7.12 2.47
C ALA A 288 -25.62 -5.82 2.66
N GLU A 289 -26.48 -5.77 3.69
CA GLU A 289 -27.31 -4.60 3.97
C GLU A 289 -26.46 -3.48 4.59
N LYS A 290 -25.55 -3.83 5.52
CA LYS A 290 -24.57 -2.88 6.07
C LYS A 290 -23.61 -2.37 4.99
N HIS A 291 -23.13 -3.28 4.16
CA HIS A 291 -22.21 -3.01 3.05
C HIS A 291 -22.76 -1.95 2.09
N ASN A 292 -24.03 -2.07 1.70
CA ASN A 292 -24.68 -1.07 0.86
C ASN A 292 -25.03 0.23 1.61
N ALA A 293 -25.29 0.16 2.92
CA ALA A 293 -25.65 1.32 3.72
C ALA A 293 -24.50 2.34 3.87
N VAL A 294 -23.23 1.92 3.72
CA VAL A 294 -22.07 2.83 3.80
C VAL A 294 -22.16 3.99 2.81
N ILE A 295 -22.74 3.78 1.62
CA ILE A 295 -22.99 4.86 0.64
C ILE A 295 -23.91 5.93 1.24
N SER A 296 -24.98 5.51 1.93
CA SER A 296 -25.93 6.43 2.56
C SER A 296 -25.32 7.13 3.77
N VAL A 297 -24.39 6.48 4.49
CA VAL A 297 -23.62 7.10 5.58
C VAL A 297 -22.71 8.21 5.03
N PHE A 298 -21.99 7.93 3.95
CA PHE A 298 -21.14 8.93 3.30
C PHE A 298 -21.95 10.11 2.75
N ASP A 299 -23.08 9.83 2.10
CA ASP A 299 -24.04 10.85 1.64
C ASP A 299 -24.51 11.75 2.80
N ALA A 300 -24.91 11.16 3.92
CA ALA A 300 -25.30 11.91 5.12
C ALA A 300 -24.13 12.70 5.74
N ALA A 301 -22.90 12.18 5.70
CA ALA A 301 -21.72 12.86 6.20
C ALA A 301 -21.38 14.11 5.38
N ILE A 302 -21.44 14.02 4.04
CA ILE A 302 -21.29 15.17 3.14
C ILE A 302 -22.40 16.20 3.38
N ALA A 303 -23.66 15.75 3.45
CA ALA A 303 -24.80 16.64 3.69
C ALA A 303 -24.72 17.38 5.05
N ALA A 304 -24.12 16.74 6.05
CA ALA A 304 -23.87 17.31 7.38
C ALA A 304 -22.55 18.10 7.47
N ASN A 305 -21.77 18.17 6.39
CA ASN A 305 -20.44 18.78 6.33
C ASN A 305 -19.48 18.19 7.40
N TYR A 306 -19.57 16.88 7.62
CA TYR A 306 -18.53 16.12 8.33
C TYR A 306 -17.34 15.82 7.42
N PHE A 307 -17.59 15.66 6.13
CA PHE A 307 -16.57 15.60 5.08
C PHE A 307 -16.78 16.73 4.07
N ASN A 308 -15.69 17.24 3.51
CA ASN A 308 -15.66 18.35 2.57
C ASN A 308 -14.64 18.08 1.45
N LEU A 309 -15.12 17.85 0.23
CA LEU A 309 -14.29 17.52 -0.93
C LEU A 309 -13.45 18.71 -1.45
N ASP A 310 -13.77 19.96 -1.07
CA ASP A 310 -12.97 21.14 -1.47
C ASP A 310 -11.79 21.42 -0.54
N ARG A 311 -11.49 20.47 0.36
CA ARG A 311 -10.35 20.53 1.26
C ARG A 311 -9.47 19.31 1.05
N ASP A 312 -8.17 19.55 1.08
CA ASP A 312 -7.15 18.51 0.96
C ASP A 312 -7.36 17.44 2.05
N ASP A 313 -7.65 17.84 3.29
CA ASP A 313 -7.89 16.95 4.46
C ASP A 313 -9.33 16.41 4.60
N PHE A 314 -10.14 16.43 3.54
CA PHE A 314 -11.58 16.16 3.57
C PHE A 314 -12.36 16.97 4.64
N GLY A 315 -11.80 18.04 5.20
CA GLY A 315 -12.40 18.78 6.31
C GLY A 315 -12.49 18.01 7.63
N ILE A 316 -11.76 16.92 7.78
CA ILE A 316 -11.76 16.10 8.98
C ILE A 316 -11.14 16.90 10.14
N PRO A 317 -11.72 16.87 11.35
CA PRO A 317 -11.12 17.55 12.50
C PRO A 317 -9.67 17.07 12.69
N PRO A 318 -8.76 17.92 13.23
CA PRO A 318 -7.40 17.51 13.51
C PRO A 318 -7.40 16.21 14.29
N HIS A 319 -6.83 15.19 13.67
CA HIS A 319 -6.54 13.90 14.24
C HIS A 319 -5.03 13.71 14.08
N THR A 320 -4.53 12.54 14.43
CA THR A 320 -3.16 12.22 14.09
C THR A 320 -3.26 11.39 12.81
N ASP A 321 -2.81 11.97 11.71
CA ASP A 321 -2.78 11.32 10.40
C ASP A 321 -1.86 10.08 10.48
N ASP A 322 -2.23 9.00 9.79
CA ASP A 322 -1.39 7.79 9.66
C ASP A 322 -0.86 7.19 10.99
N VAL A 323 -1.52 7.42 12.14
CA VAL A 323 -1.12 6.83 13.45
C VAL A 323 -0.93 5.34 13.38
N TYR A 324 -1.58 4.69 12.42
CA TYR A 324 -1.61 3.24 12.34
C TYR A 324 -0.81 2.71 11.15
N ASN A 325 -0.86 3.38 10.00
CA ASN A 325 0.00 3.07 8.85
C ASN A 325 1.49 3.19 9.20
N ASN A 326 1.87 4.19 10.00
CA ASN A 326 3.26 4.40 10.44
C ASN A 326 3.69 3.54 11.64
N PHE A 327 2.79 2.76 12.25
CA PHE A 327 3.12 1.94 13.42
C PHE A 327 2.97 0.45 13.17
N GLY A 328 2.58 0.05 11.95
CA GLY A 328 2.53 -1.34 11.48
C GLY A 328 1.71 -2.30 12.35
N SER A 329 0.97 -1.79 13.33
CA SER A 329 0.34 -2.57 14.37
C SER A 329 -0.89 -3.28 13.81
N THR A 330 -0.65 -4.43 13.17
CA THR A 330 -1.60 -5.52 13.05
C THR A 330 -1.86 -6.23 14.39
N ILE A 331 -1.38 -5.68 15.52
CA ILE A 331 -1.60 -6.20 16.87
C ILE A 331 -3.09 -6.11 17.22
N GLY A 332 -3.83 -7.13 16.80
CA GLY A 332 -5.27 -7.13 16.97
C GLY A 332 -6.00 -8.27 16.29
N ARG A 333 -5.42 -9.47 16.20
CA ARG A 333 -6.20 -10.68 15.87
C ARG A 333 -7.41 -10.76 16.80
N TRP A 334 -8.58 -10.41 16.25
CA TRP A 334 -9.96 -10.57 16.71
C TRP A 334 -10.12 -11.25 18.09
N LEU A 335 -9.79 -10.51 19.16
CA LEU A 335 -10.30 -10.82 20.49
C LEU A 335 -11.70 -10.18 20.63
N PRO A 336 -12.65 -10.84 21.32
CA PRO A 336 -13.96 -10.25 21.60
C PRO A 336 -13.74 -8.97 22.43
N GLY A 337 -13.90 -7.82 21.78
CA GLY A 337 -13.41 -6.53 22.23
C GLY A 337 -13.04 -5.55 21.12
N GLY A 338 -12.95 -6.00 19.86
CA GLY A 338 -12.92 -5.15 18.64
C GLY A 338 -11.83 -4.09 18.65
N ASN A 339 -10.62 -4.43 18.18
CA ASN A 339 -9.56 -3.43 18.07
C ASN A 339 -9.92 -2.47 16.92
N SER A 340 -10.50 -1.31 17.27
CA SER A 340 -10.63 -0.15 16.39
C SER A 340 -9.29 0.55 16.14
N SER A 341 -8.17 -0.16 16.33
CA SER A 341 -6.83 0.40 16.49
C SER A 341 -6.11 0.59 15.15
N GLY A 342 -6.83 0.64 14.04
CA GLY A 342 -6.27 0.91 12.72
C GLY A 342 -7.00 2.02 11.97
N HIS A 343 -7.98 2.66 12.60
CA HIS A 343 -8.86 3.64 11.96
C HIS A 343 -8.95 4.94 12.78
N GLU A 344 -9.08 6.05 12.08
CA GLU A 344 -9.07 7.43 12.58
C GLU A 344 -10.33 7.74 13.39
N GLY A 345 -11.37 6.91 13.30
CA GLY A 345 -12.57 7.07 14.11
C GLY A 345 -13.67 6.04 13.88
N ILE A 346 -14.78 6.25 14.58
CA ILE A 346 -16.01 5.46 14.45
C ILE A 346 -17.17 6.39 14.11
N ILE A 347 -17.95 5.98 13.10
CA ILE A 347 -19.22 6.59 12.71
C ILE A 347 -20.33 5.60 13.04
N THR A 348 -21.18 5.91 14.02
CA THR A 348 -22.35 5.08 14.32
C THR A 348 -23.54 5.59 13.52
N ALA A 349 -24.10 4.74 12.67
CA ALA A 349 -25.20 5.10 11.78
C ALA A 349 -26.31 4.05 11.75
N ASN A 350 -27.51 4.47 11.34
CA ASN A 350 -28.58 3.56 10.96
C ASN A 350 -28.39 3.09 9.51
N LEU A 351 -29.05 1.99 9.13
CA LEU A 351 -29.00 1.47 7.74
C LEU A 351 -29.55 2.43 6.68
N ASP A 352 -30.32 3.45 7.09
CA ASP A 352 -30.78 4.52 6.20
C ASP A 352 -29.75 5.64 5.99
N GLY A 353 -28.53 5.47 6.52
CA GLY A 353 -27.44 6.45 6.46
C GLY A 353 -27.46 7.47 7.59
N THR A 354 -28.52 7.54 8.42
CA THR A 354 -28.60 8.56 9.48
C THR A 354 -27.47 8.37 10.49
N ILE A 355 -26.55 9.34 10.53
CA ILE A 355 -25.44 9.36 11.50
C ILE A 355 -26.00 9.75 12.88
N THR A 356 -25.83 8.85 13.85
CA THR A 356 -26.24 9.06 15.23
C THR A 356 -25.09 9.56 16.11
N GLN A 357 -23.86 9.24 15.71
CA GLN A 357 -22.64 9.60 16.42
C GLN A 357 -21.46 9.64 15.44
N TYR A 358 -20.65 10.68 15.55
CA TYR A 358 -19.41 10.85 14.80
C TYR A 358 -18.28 11.08 15.82
N GLN A 359 -17.33 10.16 15.88
CA GLN A 359 -16.23 10.15 16.85
C GLN A 359 -14.89 9.98 16.14
N PRO A 360 -14.26 11.08 15.69
CA PRO A 360 -12.84 11.03 15.36
C PRO A 360 -12.06 10.73 16.65
N GLN A 361 -11.03 9.89 16.56
CA GLN A 361 -10.13 9.64 17.66
C GLN A 361 -9.47 10.97 18.04
N PRO A 362 -9.56 11.40 19.31
CA PRO A 362 -8.91 12.62 19.72
C PRO A 362 -7.40 12.46 19.58
N LEU A 363 -6.73 13.47 19.03
CA LEU A 363 -5.27 13.62 19.11
C LEU A 363 -4.81 13.22 20.51
N LEU A 364 -4.09 12.10 20.60
CA LEU A 364 -3.37 11.72 21.79
C LEU A 364 -2.21 12.70 21.87
N ILE A 365 -2.48 13.89 22.40
CA ILE A 365 -1.44 14.83 22.81
C ILE A 365 -0.76 14.12 23.97
N VAL A 366 0.27 13.33 23.66
CA VAL A 366 1.26 12.91 24.64
C VAL A 366 1.97 14.20 25.01
N GLU A 367 1.43 14.93 25.98
CA GLU A 367 2.13 16.08 26.53
C GLU A 367 3.52 15.56 26.93
N PRO A 368 4.60 16.16 26.39
CA PRO A 368 5.94 15.71 26.72
C PRO A 368 6.04 15.73 28.23
N LEU A 369 6.33 14.56 28.80
CA LEU A 369 6.35 14.33 30.24
C LEU A 369 7.18 15.44 30.87
N GLN A 370 6.53 16.42 31.52
CA GLN A 370 7.25 17.50 32.16
C GLN A 370 8.01 16.90 33.33
N LEU A 371 9.29 16.57 33.09
CA LEU A 371 10.26 16.23 34.10
C LEU A 371 10.47 17.48 34.95
N SER A 372 9.60 17.69 35.93
CA SER A 372 9.76 18.67 37.00
C SER A 372 10.84 18.17 37.97
N GLY A 373 12.07 18.11 37.49
CA GLY A 373 13.28 17.99 38.30
C GLY A 373 13.99 19.32 38.28
N GLU A 374 13.80 20.13 39.34
CA GLU A 374 14.57 21.34 39.59
C GLU A 374 16.08 21.02 39.67
N ALA A 375 16.77 21.07 38.53
CA ALA A 375 18.22 21.19 38.50
C ALA A 375 18.56 22.68 38.60
N THR A 376 18.87 23.13 39.82
CA THR A 376 19.44 24.45 40.09
C THR A 376 20.90 24.50 39.62
N GLY A 377 21.08 24.62 38.30
CA GLY A 377 22.36 24.91 37.66
C GLY A 377 22.23 26.19 36.82
N SER A 378 22.86 27.26 37.28
CA SER A 378 22.90 28.54 36.57
C SER A 378 23.59 28.38 35.21
N VAL A 379 22.83 28.44 34.12
CA VAL A 379 23.37 28.61 32.76
C VAL A 379 23.54 30.11 32.52
N GLU A 380 24.79 30.54 32.38
CA GLU A 380 25.11 31.88 31.92
C GLU A 380 24.73 32.01 30.44
N ASN A 381 23.97 33.05 30.16
CA ASN A 381 23.37 33.37 28.89
C ASN A 381 24.42 34.05 27.99
N LEU A 382 24.94 33.33 27.00
CA LEU A 382 25.74 33.89 25.90
C LEU A 382 24.88 33.97 24.65
N SER A 383 23.97 34.95 24.62
CA SER A 383 23.31 35.41 23.41
C SER A 383 23.83 36.81 23.08
N ASP A 384 24.94 36.86 22.36
CA ASP A 384 25.29 38.08 21.62
C ASP A 384 26.13 37.77 20.39
N GLY A 385 25.52 38.08 19.23
CA GLY A 385 26.20 38.26 17.96
C GLY A 385 26.24 37.01 17.08
N LEU A 386 25.35 36.95 16.09
CA LEU A 386 25.71 36.78 14.68
C LEU A 386 24.50 37.19 13.82
N SER A 387 24.67 38.27 13.05
CA SER A 387 23.75 38.75 12.02
C SER A 387 24.01 37.97 10.72
N PRO A 388 23.00 37.59 9.93
CA PRO A 388 23.25 37.02 8.61
C PRO A 388 23.66 38.13 7.64
N ALA A 389 24.76 37.89 6.92
CA ALA A 389 25.16 38.66 5.75
C ALA A 389 24.83 37.86 4.49
N ASP A 390 24.32 38.58 3.50
CA ASP A 390 23.93 38.10 2.17
C ASP A 390 25.00 37.22 1.49
N GLY A 391 24.56 36.09 0.96
CA GLY A 391 25.33 35.23 0.07
C GLY A 391 24.44 34.56 -0.97
N GLN A 392 24.24 35.25 -2.11
CA GLN A 392 23.63 34.64 -3.30
C GLN A 392 24.51 33.48 -3.81
N VAL A 393 23.93 32.30 -3.92
CA VAL A 393 24.54 31.14 -4.60
C VAL A 393 24.02 31.08 -6.04
N SER A 394 24.98 31.04 -6.95
CA SER A 394 24.84 30.96 -8.41
C SER A 394 24.59 29.51 -8.83
N THR A 395 23.46 29.23 -9.48
CA THR A 395 23.18 27.97 -10.17
C THR A 395 23.75 28.01 -11.59
N ALA A 396 24.72 27.15 -11.89
CA ALA A 396 25.20 26.94 -13.26
C ALA A 396 25.50 25.45 -13.49
N GLY A 397 24.80 24.87 -14.47
CA GLY A 397 25.23 23.68 -15.21
C GLY A 397 24.28 22.49 -15.14
N GLU A 398 23.24 22.47 -15.97
CA GLU A 398 22.49 21.25 -16.30
C GLU A 398 23.32 20.33 -17.22
N PRO A 399 23.44 19.04 -16.93
CA PRO A 399 23.75 18.03 -17.92
C PRO A 399 22.45 17.42 -18.47
N THR A 400 22.27 17.54 -19.78
CA THR A 400 21.26 16.81 -20.55
C THR A 400 21.62 15.32 -20.62
N GLY A 401 20.76 14.44 -20.10
CA GLY A 401 20.89 12.99 -20.24
C GLY A 401 19.53 12.32 -20.11
N ASP A 402 18.97 11.91 -21.25
CA ASP A 402 17.65 11.30 -21.39
C ASP A 402 17.60 9.91 -20.72
N GLY A 403 16.67 9.76 -19.79
CA GLY A 403 16.35 8.51 -19.07
C GLY A 403 15.40 8.80 -17.92
N GLU A 404 14.14 9.10 -18.24
CA GLU A 404 13.10 9.49 -17.28
C GLU A 404 12.71 8.32 -16.36
N SER A 405 13.39 8.20 -15.21
CA SER A 405 12.76 7.76 -13.97
C SER A 405 12.02 8.96 -13.37
N GLY A 406 10.77 8.79 -12.94
CA GLY A 406 9.99 9.84 -12.31
C GLY A 406 10.70 10.49 -11.10
N PRO A 407 10.21 11.65 -10.61
CA PRO A 407 10.85 12.36 -9.51
C PRO A 407 10.88 11.46 -8.26
N GLN A 408 12.07 10.96 -7.93
CA GLN A 408 12.30 10.22 -6.70
C GLN A 408 11.99 11.14 -5.52
N SER A 409 11.21 10.66 -4.54
CA SER A 409 11.06 11.36 -3.26
C SER A 409 12.44 11.68 -2.69
N PRO A 410 12.65 12.88 -2.15
CA PRO A 410 13.96 13.31 -1.72
C PRO A 410 14.46 12.44 -0.56
N VAL A 411 15.62 11.82 -0.75
CA VAL A 411 16.35 11.04 0.28
C VAL A 411 16.56 11.82 1.58
N ALA A 412 16.52 13.17 1.50
CA ALA A 412 16.72 14.08 2.62
C ALA A 412 15.85 13.74 3.84
N ASP A 413 14.63 13.23 3.64
CA ASP A 413 13.71 12.93 4.73
C ASP A 413 14.14 11.71 5.55
N GLU A 414 15.04 10.87 5.04
CA GLU A 414 15.62 9.71 5.75
C GLU A 414 16.95 10.05 6.48
N LEU A 415 17.51 11.26 6.28
CA LEU A 415 18.85 11.62 6.76
C LEU A 415 18.86 12.42 8.07
N LEU A 416 19.82 12.12 8.95
CA LEU A 416 20.20 12.95 10.08
C LEU A 416 21.14 14.07 9.62
N ASP A 417 20.60 15.28 9.44
CA ASP A 417 21.38 16.47 9.07
C ASP A 417 22.14 17.07 10.27
N LEU A 418 23.47 16.98 10.24
CA LEU A 418 24.35 17.64 11.19
C LEU A 418 25.24 18.71 10.53
N THR A 419 24.93 19.15 9.30
CA THR A 419 25.78 20.06 8.51
C THR A 419 25.88 21.47 9.08
N GLY A 420 24.87 21.92 9.82
CA GLY A 420 24.86 23.22 10.50
C GLY A 420 25.61 23.26 11.84
N MET A 421 26.24 22.17 12.24
CA MET A 421 26.90 22.02 13.54
C MET A 421 28.37 21.63 13.35
N ASP A 422 29.27 22.22 14.15
CA ASP A 422 30.70 21.93 14.09
C ASP A 422 31.17 21.03 15.24
N GLY A 423 32.23 20.26 15.00
CA GLY A 423 32.93 19.48 16.03
C GLY A 423 32.26 18.14 16.36
N ALA A 424 32.56 17.57 17.52
CA ALA A 424 31.93 16.32 17.95
C ALA A 424 30.58 16.62 18.62
N LEU A 425 29.54 15.87 18.24
CA LEU A 425 28.17 16.02 18.71
C LEU A 425 27.74 14.75 19.45
N ALA A 426 27.25 14.93 20.68
CA ALA A 426 26.60 13.88 21.45
C ALA A 426 25.13 13.79 21.01
N VAL A 427 24.79 12.69 20.34
CA VAL A 427 23.43 12.40 19.89
C VAL A 427 22.82 11.40 20.86
N GLY A 428 21.81 11.82 21.60
CA GLY A 428 21.03 10.98 22.49
C GLY A 428 20.02 10.19 21.69
N ILE A 429 19.98 8.87 21.87
CA ILE A 429 19.10 7.97 21.13
C ILE A 429 18.33 7.05 22.09
N THR A 430 17.10 6.72 21.72
CA THR A 430 16.33 5.61 22.30
C THR A 430 16.18 4.53 21.23
N LEU A 431 16.32 3.28 21.63
CA LEU A 431 16.18 2.10 20.78
C LEU A 431 15.14 1.17 21.36
N GLU A 432 14.20 0.73 20.55
CA GLU A 432 13.22 -0.31 20.88
C GLU A 432 13.34 -1.44 19.85
N ARG A 433 13.06 -2.68 20.23
CA ARG A 433 13.19 -3.84 19.34
C ARG A 433 12.14 -4.89 19.63
N GLU A 434 11.40 -5.31 18.61
CA GLU A 434 10.49 -6.46 18.67
C GLU A 434 10.88 -7.61 17.71
N ALA A 435 12.10 -7.58 17.17
CA ALA A 435 12.56 -8.64 16.27
C ALA A 435 12.87 -10.01 16.91
N ALA A 436 12.57 -11.07 16.15
CA ALA A 436 12.93 -12.46 16.44
C ALA A 436 14.46 -12.71 16.45
N PHE A 437 15.24 -11.82 15.83
CA PHE A 437 16.69 -11.90 15.73
C PHE A 437 17.40 -10.73 16.40
N ASP A 438 18.69 -10.87 16.63
CA ASP A 438 19.53 -9.79 17.16
C ASP A 438 19.99 -8.89 16.01
N ASN A 439 19.15 -7.90 15.70
CA ASN A 439 19.48 -6.85 14.74
C ASN A 439 20.47 -5.86 15.38
N LEU A 440 21.40 -5.36 14.56
CA LEU A 440 22.38 -4.34 14.95
C LEU A 440 22.14 -3.07 14.15
N LEU A 441 22.21 -1.92 14.80
CA LEU A 441 22.11 -0.63 14.13
C LEU A 441 23.48 0.04 14.09
N GLN A 442 23.85 0.52 12.91
CA GLN A 442 25.03 1.35 12.68
C GLN A 442 24.66 2.58 11.87
N PHE A 443 25.57 3.56 11.81
CA PHE A 443 25.43 4.74 10.97
C PHE A 443 26.51 4.75 9.89
N TYR A 444 26.25 5.46 8.79
CA TYR A 444 27.24 5.80 7.79
C TYR A 444 27.10 7.27 7.39
N ALA A 445 28.21 7.89 6.99
CA ALA A 445 28.22 9.27 6.53
C ALA A 445 27.81 9.33 5.06
N THR A 446 27.08 10.37 4.69
CA THR A 446 26.54 10.56 3.35
C THR A 446 26.45 12.04 2.98
N ASP A 447 26.07 12.34 1.74
CA ASP A 447 25.75 13.71 1.31
C ASP A 447 24.24 14.01 1.41
N ALA A 448 23.81 15.19 0.96
CA ALA A 448 22.42 15.63 1.06
C ALA A 448 21.44 14.79 0.21
N LEU A 449 21.97 14.01 -0.74
CA LEU A 449 21.20 13.12 -1.61
C LEU A 449 21.29 11.65 -1.15
N GLY A 450 21.89 11.40 0.02
CA GLY A 450 22.11 10.06 0.52
C GLY A 450 23.20 9.29 -0.22
N ALA A 451 24.02 9.94 -1.06
CA ALA A 451 25.08 9.26 -1.80
C ALA A 451 26.28 8.86 -0.92
N VAL A 452 26.71 7.61 -1.07
CA VAL A 452 27.87 7.06 -0.36
C VAL A 452 28.98 6.76 -1.36
N ALA A 453 30.16 7.35 -1.14
CA ALA A 453 31.28 7.27 -2.09
C ALA A 453 30.89 7.71 -3.53
N GLY A 454 29.91 8.61 -3.65
CA GLY A 454 29.41 9.12 -4.93
C GLY A 454 28.40 8.21 -5.65
N ILE A 455 27.89 7.18 -4.98
CA ILE A 455 26.84 6.28 -5.49
C ILE A 455 25.54 6.66 -4.77
N LEU A 456 24.50 6.99 -5.54
CA LEU A 456 23.17 7.34 -5.03
C LEU A 456 22.39 6.09 -4.63
N PRO A 457 21.44 6.19 -3.69
CA PRO A 457 20.51 5.10 -3.43
C PRO A 457 19.75 4.71 -4.71
N GLY A 458 19.56 3.40 -4.94
CA GLY A 458 18.98 2.84 -6.16
C GLY A 458 20.01 2.56 -7.26
N GLU A 459 21.23 3.12 -7.16
CA GLU A 459 22.30 2.82 -8.10
C GLU A 459 22.99 1.48 -7.75
N ALA A 460 23.40 0.75 -8.80
CA ALA A 460 24.06 -0.53 -8.63
C ALA A 460 25.33 -0.41 -7.77
N GLY A 461 25.36 -1.15 -6.65
CA GLY A 461 26.48 -1.17 -5.71
C GLY A 461 26.34 -0.20 -4.54
N TYR A 462 25.18 0.45 -4.35
CA TYR A 462 24.92 1.32 -3.21
C TYR A 462 25.13 0.61 -1.86
N GLU A 463 24.48 -0.54 -1.62
CA GLU A 463 24.68 -1.30 -0.38
C GLU A 463 26.14 -1.72 -0.14
N ASP A 464 26.89 -2.06 -1.20
CA ASP A 464 28.31 -2.38 -1.10
C ASP A 464 29.13 -1.17 -0.63
N ALA A 465 28.76 0.03 -1.08
CA ALA A 465 29.35 1.29 -0.65
C ALA A 465 28.98 1.62 0.80
N VAL A 466 27.70 1.45 1.19
CA VAL A 466 27.24 1.60 2.58
C VAL A 466 28.04 0.68 3.49
N ARG A 467 28.12 -0.61 3.17
CA ARG A 467 28.84 -1.63 3.96
C ARG A 467 30.32 -1.27 4.20
N GLN A 468 30.97 -0.66 3.22
CA GLN A 468 32.38 -0.22 3.32
C GLN A 468 32.56 1.07 4.12
N ASN A 469 31.49 1.87 4.28
CA ASN A 469 31.51 3.17 4.96
C ASN A 469 30.73 3.20 6.28
N LEU A 470 30.22 2.05 6.75
CA LEU A 470 29.67 1.89 8.09
C LEU A 470 30.69 2.39 9.14
N LEU A 471 30.23 3.23 10.07
CA LEU A 471 31.04 3.67 11.19
C LEU A 471 31.38 2.48 12.07
N ALA A 472 32.66 2.30 12.38
CA ALA A 472 33.12 1.19 13.21
C ALA A 472 32.52 1.19 14.63
N GLN A 473 32.13 2.37 15.14
CA GLN A 473 31.43 2.57 16.39
C GLN A 473 30.53 3.81 16.31
N PRO A 474 29.43 3.84 17.08
CA PRO A 474 28.94 2.74 17.90
C PRO A 474 28.19 1.68 17.08
N ILE A 475 28.22 0.44 17.58
CA ILE A 475 27.32 -0.64 17.14
C ILE A 475 26.24 -0.74 18.20
N LEU A 476 25.00 -0.51 17.80
CA LEU A 476 23.88 -0.36 18.72
C LEU A 476 23.00 -1.60 18.67
N SER A 477 22.57 -2.05 19.84
CA SER A 477 21.68 -3.21 19.98
C SER A 477 20.91 -3.10 21.29
N VAL A 478 19.65 -3.52 21.29
CA VAL A 478 18.84 -3.72 22.49
C VAL A 478 18.27 -5.14 22.46
N ALA A 479 17.94 -5.73 23.60
CA ALA A 479 17.34 -7.07 23.66
C ALA A 479 15.89 -7.07 23.11
N ASN A 480 15.36 -8.24 22.72
CA ASN A 480 13.99 -8.35 22.24
C ASN A 480 12.98 -7.89 23.32
N GLY A 481 12.01 -7.07 22.93
CA GLY A 481 10.98 -6.48 23.79
C GLY A 481 11.53 -5.50 24.81
N ALA A 482 12.71 -4.93 24.58
CA ALA A 482 13.35 -4.00 25.51
C ALA A 482 13.59 -2.63 24.87
N VAL A 483 13.65 -1.62 25.74
CA VAL A 483 13.98 -0.23 25.41
C VAL A 483 15.34 0.11 25.98
N GLY A 484 16.24 0.63 25.15
CA GLY A 484 17.59 1.05 25.49
C GLY A 484 17.77 2.54 25.22
N GLN A 485 18.57 3.22 26.04
CA GLN A 485 18.97 4.61 25.80
C GLN A 485 20.48 4.66 25.70
N GLU A 486 20.97 5.30 24.66
CA GLU A 486 22.40 5.43 24.39
C GLU A 486 22.74 6.88 24.02
N THR A 487 24.00 7.25 24.19
CA THR A 487 24.52 8.51 23.66
C THR A 487 25.69 8.20 22.76
N ILE A 488 25.55 8.54 21.49
CA ILE A 488 26.56 8.31 20.47
C ILE A 488 27.29 9.61 20.15
N VAL A 489 28.53 9.51 19.67
CA VAL A 489 29.30 10.69 19.24
C VAL A 489 29.47 10.65 17.73
N LEU A 490 28.87 11.62 17.05
CA LEU A 490 29.01 11.82 15.60
C LEU A 490 29.77 13.12 15.33
N ALA A 491 30.38 13.24 14.15
CA ALA A 491 31.00 14.50 13.73
C ALA A 491 29.93 15.42 13.14
N GLY A 492 29.90 16.68 13.54
CA GLY A 492 29.13 17.71 12.83
C GLY A 492 29.71 18.00 11.44
N GLY A 493 28.95 18.71 10.61
CA GLY A 493 29.33 19.10 9.26
C GLY A 493 28.99 18.08 8.17
N THR A 494 28.18 17.06 8.49
CA THR A 494 27.90 15.90 7.62
C THR A 494 26.46 15.40 7.80
N TYR A 495 25.91 14.73 6.79
CA TYR A 495 24.68 13.95 6.91
C TYR A 495 25.01 12.51 7.32
N TYR A 496 24.17 11.93 8.17
CA TYR A 496 24.25 10.51 8.52
C TYR A 496 22.95 9.80 8.17
N ALA A 497 23.08 8.54 7.76
CA ALA A 497 21.96 7.62 7.61
C ALA A 497 22.16 6.41 8.53
N PRO A 498 21.08 5.89 9.14
CA PRO A 498 21.13 4.64 9.86
C PRO A 498 21.11 3.45 8.88
N ALA A 499 21.69 2.32 9.28
CA ALA A 499 21.60 1.05 8.60
C ALA A 499 21.32 -0.07 9.61
N LEU A 500 20.30 -0.87 9.35
CA LEU A 500 20.04 -2.10 10.09
C LEU A 500 20.86 -3.24 9.48
N LEU A 501 21.58 -3.98 10.32
CA LEU A 501 22.21 -5.25 9.95
C LEU A 501 21.28 -6.35 10.46
N VAL A 502 20.54 -6.97 9.56
CA VAL A 502 19.60 -8.05 9.90
C VAL A 502 20.38 -9.24 10.44
N LYS A 503 19.97 -9.76 11.60
CA LYS A 503 20.70 -10.82 12.34
C LYS A 503 22.18 -10.46 12.63
N GLY A 504 22.51 -9.17 12.63
CA GLY A 504 23.87 -8.66 12.77
C GLY A 504 24.79 -9.02 11.60
N ASN A 505 24.23 -9.40 10.44
CA ASN A 505 24.98 -9.76 9.25
C ASN A 505 25.21 -8.53 8.37
N PRO A 506 26.45 -8.05 8.17
CA PRO A 506 26.69 -6.90 7.31
C PRO A 506 26.37 -7.16 5.84
N ALA A 507 26.18 -8.42 5.42
CA ALA A 507 25.75 -8.75 4.06
C ALA A 507 24.23 -8.67 3.86
N ASP A 508 23.46 -8.38 4.91
CA ASP A 508 22.01 -8.24 4.89
C ASP A 508 21.65 -6.92 5.56
N LEU A 509 21.53 -5.87 4.74
CA LEU A 509 21.32 -4.50 5.19
C LEU A 509 19.87 -4.07 4.93
N VAL A 510 19.39 -3.19 5.81
CA VAL A 510 18.31 -2.24 5.50
C VAL A 510 18.93 -0.85 5.53
N THR A 511 18.77 -0.10 4.45
CA THR A 511 19.35 1.23 4.28
C THR A 511 18.32 2.21 3.72
N VAL A 512 18.66 3.49 3.58
CA VAL A 512 17.74 4.48 2.97
C VAL A 512 17.37 4.17 1.51
N GLU A 513 18.12 3.31 0.82
CA GLU A 513 17.75 2.78 -0.50
C GLU A 513 16.43 2.00 -0.45
N ASP A 514 16.19 1.25 0.63
CA ASP A 514 14.97 0.46 0.81
C ASP A 514 13.72 1.35 0.85
N GLY A 515 13.77 2.45 1.60
CA GLY A 515 12.67 3.42 1.65
C GLY A 515 12.41 4.08 0.29
N LEU A 516 13.46 4.39 -0.47
CA LEU A 516 13.34 5.03 -1.78
C LEU A 516 12.82 4.11 -2.88
N LEU A 517 13.12 2.82 -2.80
CA LEU A 517 12.61 1.82 -3.72
C LEU A 517 11.20 1.33 -3.33
N GLY A 518 10.64 1.83 -2.22
CA GLY A 518 9.36 1.39 -1.69
C GLY A 518 9.37 -0.08 -1.28
N SER A 519 10.50 -0.56 -0.73
CA SER A 519 10.62 -1.96 -0.29
C SER A 519 9.99 -2.21 1.09
N ASP A 520 9.41 -1.18 1.71
CA ASP A 520 8.75 -1.21 3.02
C ASP A 520 9.63 -1.80 4.13
N ARG A 521 10.94 -1.53 4.08
CA ARG A 521 11.89 -2.03 5.10
C ARG A 521 12.39 -0.96 6.08
N ILE A 522 12.32 0.31 5.69
CA ILE A 522 12.63 1.45 6.54
C ILE A 522 11.62 2.56 6.27
N GLN A 523 11.21 3.24 7.33
CA GLN A 523 10.44 4.47 7.22
C GLN A 523 10.86 5.45 8.31
N ARG A 524 10.54 6.73 8.08
CA ARG A 524 10.85 7.81 9.00
C ARG A 524 9.64 8.71 9.25
N ASP A 525 9.37 8.94 10.54
CA ASP A 525 8.48 9.99 11.02
C ASP A 525 9.26 10.94 11.94
N GLY A 526 9.59 12.12 11.42
CA GLY A 526 10.27 13.17 12.16
C GLY A 526 11.66 12.78 12.70
N ASN A 527 11.74 12.45 13.99
CA ASN A 527 12.96 12.01 14.67
C ASN A 527 12.97 10.50 14.99
N VAL A 528 12.03 9.76 14.42
CA VAL A 528 11.87 8.31 14.59
C VAL A 528 12.18 7.62 13.26
N TRP A 529 13.05 6.63 13.28
CA TRP A 529 13.28 5.69 12.20
C TRP A 529 12.79 4.33 12.65
N GLN A 530 12.06 3.65 11.79
CA GLN A 530 11.47 2.35 12.04
C GLN A 530 11.95 1.39 10.95
N PHE A 531 12.30 0.18 11.35
CA PHE A 531 12.92 -0.80 10.46
C PHE A 531 12.16 -2.12 10.54
N GLU A 532 12.20 -2.85 9.43
CA GLU A 532 11.63 -4.18 9.23
C GLU A 532 12.71 -5.15 8.71
N ASP A 533 12.77 -6.34 9.30
CA ASP A 533 13.73 -7.41 9.03
C ASP A 533 13.19 -8.53 8.12
N ALA A 534 11.92 -8.37 7.66
CA ALA A 534 11.20 -9.03 6.58
C ALA A 534 10.25 -10.18 6.97
N THR A 535 9.69 -10.16 8.19
CA THR A 535 8.85 -11.28 8.68
C THR A 535 7.37 -10.92 8.79
N ASP A 536 7.03 -9.72 9.25
CA ASP A 536 5.65 -9.32 9.59
C ASP A 536 5.27 -7.90 9.16
N PHE A 537 6.19 -7.12 8.62
CA PHE A 537 5.94 -5.80 7.99
C PHE A 537 5.25 -4.81 8.93
N ASP A 538 5.60 -4.85 10.21
CA ASP A 538 5.04 -3.95 11.22
C ASP A 538 6.02 -2.83 11.64
N PHE A 539 7.23 -2.79 11.05
CA PHE A 539 8.25 -1.77 11.26
C PHE A 539 8.68 -1.57 12.72
N ASN A 540 8.40 -2.53 13.62
CA ASN A 540 8.83 -2.45 15.02
C ASN A 540 10.02 -3.38 15.34
N ASP A 541 10.55 -4.06 14.32
CA ASP A 541 11.73 -4.92 14.44
C ASP A 541 12.93 -4.17 15.02
N LEU A 542 13.09 -2.90 14.67
CA LEU A 542 13.90 -1.94 15.41
C LEU A 542 13.32 -0.53 15.24
N VAL A 543 13.18 0.20 16.34
CA VAL A 543 12.80 1.62 16.32
C VAL A 543 13.93 2.44 16.92
N LEU A 544 14.44 3.42 16.17
CA LEU A 544 15.41 4.41 16.60
C LEU A 544 14.71 5.76 16.78
N THR A 545 14.82 6.37 17.96
CA THR A 545 14.39 7.75 18.19
C THR A 545 15.57 8.64 18.57
N VAL A 546 15.80 9.72 17.83
CA VAL A 546 16.79 10.75 18.19
C VAL A 546 16.16 11.70 19.21
N THR A 547 16.65 11.67 20.44
CA THR A 547 16.06 12.42 21.57
C THR A 547 16.74 13.76 21.84
N ALA A 548 18.02 13.90 21.52
CA ALA A 548 18.76 15.13 21.71
C ALA A 548 20.02 15.19 20.84
N ILE A 549 20.46 16.39 20.47
CA ILE A 549 21.75 16.64 19.83
C ILE A 549 22.44 17.77 20.58
N ASN A 550 23.60 17.50 21.16
CA ASN A 550 24.34 18.45 21.98
C ASN A 550 25.80 18.54 21.53
N SER A 551 26.38 19.74 21.48
CA SER A 551 27.82 19.90 21.22
C SER A 551 28.64 19.34 22.38
N VAL A 552 29.66 18.53 22.06
CA VAL A 552 30.60 18.02 23.08
C VAL A 552 31.63 19.11 23.36
N THR A 553 31.49 19.78 24.51
CA THR A 553 32.51 20.76 24.93
C THR A 553 33.74 20.00 25.41
N ALA A 554 34.83 20.09 24.65
CA ALA A 554 36.11 19.52 25.08
C ALA A 554 36.52 20.14 26.42
N THR A 555 36.48 19.35 27.49
CA THR A 555 37.07 19.78 28.76
C THR A 555 38.58 19.73 28.57
N ILE A 556 39.21 20.89 28.39
CA ILE A 556 40.67 21.01 28.36
C ILE A 556 41.16 20.70 29.77
N VAL A 557 41.68 19.48 29.97
CA VAL A 557 42.28 19.03 31.25
C VAL A 557 43.73 19.49 31.35
#